data_AF-U5YRV7-F1
#
_entry.id   AF-U5YRV7-F1
#
_cell.length_a   1.000
_cell.length_b   1.000
_cell.length_c   1.000
_cell.angle_alpha   90.00
_cell.angle_beta   90.00
_cell.angle_gamma   90.00
#
_symmetry.space_group_name_H-M   'P 1'
#
loop_
_entity.id
_entity.type
_entity.pdbx_description
1 polymer ?
#
loop_
_entity_poly.entity_id
_entity_poly.type
_entity_poly.pdbx_seq_one_letter_code
_entity_poly.pdbx_strand_id
1 'polypeptide(L)'
;MPEHELPPAALDTVLVMARREAASHLLRPPPGGRMNRPRPVLLVQVARCPWCGAGADTARHGQVVPLRMAPLVDAARPVEPEEGQVRLTALGCESLTARSLLSVVHAATGPGGPARTAYRTRAVAWAELAGPAGVPDLDPRTAADLLRRLADTERWADGAPMPPDAVRTVPASTRPATNPATSADAVEALRRAARTHFLTPHLDGGLASGLNARYRKQLDRAVLAAL
;
A
#
# COMPACT_ATOMS: atom_id res chain seq x y z
N MET A 1 22.15 19.79 -6.15
CA MET A 1 21.72 18.47 -6.62
C MET A 1 20.69 18.70 -7.70
N PRO A 2 20.96 18.38 -8.98
CA PRO A 2 19.99 18.63 -10.04
C PRO A 2 18.76 17.74 -9.76
N GLU A 3 17.61 18.36 -9.56
CA GLU A 3 16.34 17.65 -9.49
C GLU A 3 16.21 16.87 -10.80
N HIS A 4 16.26 15.53 -10.73
CA HIS A 4 15.93 14.72 -11.89
C HIS A 4 14.45 14.91 -12.14
N GLU A 5 14.13 15.82 -13.06
CA GLU A 5 12.77 16.20 -13.37
C GLU A 5 12.09 14.98 -14.01
N LEU A 6 11.03 14.52 -13.37
CA LEU A 6 10.22 13.44 -13.90
C LEU A 6 9.54 13.91 -15.19
N PRO A 7 9.42 13.04 -16.21
CA PRO A 7 8.64 13.38 -17.40
C PRO A 7 7.21 13.83 -17.02
N PRO A 8 6.60 14.79 -17.73
CA PRO A 8 5.24 15.25 -17.44
C PRO A 8 4.21 14.12 -17.31
N ALA A 9 4.29 13.10 -18.18
CA ALA A 9 3.42 11.92 -18.12
C ALA A 9 3.52 11.13 -16.79
N ALA A 10 4.68 11.14 -16.14
CA ALA A 10 4.84 10.53 -14.82
C ALA A 10 4.13 11.35 -13.74
N LEU A 11 4.10 12.68 -13.86
CA LEU A 11 3.38 13.56 -12.94
C LEU A 11 1.87 13.37 -13.06
N ASP A 12 1.36 13.22 -14.29
CA ASP A 12 -0.05 12.90 -14.54
C ASP A 12 -0.43 11.54 -13.93
N THR A 13 0.45 10.55 -14.07
CA THR A 13 0.28 9.23 -13.45
C THR A 13 0.21 9.32 -11.92
N VAL A 14 1.12 10.08 -11.30
CA VAL A 14 1.12 10.35 -9.85
C VAL A 14 -0.17 11.03 -9.41
N LEU A 15 -0.70 11.97 -10.19
CA LEU A 15 -1.95 12.64 -9.90
C LEU A 15 -3.16 11.67 -9.94
N VAL A 16 -3.21 10.79 -10.94
CA VAL A 16 -4.27 9.77 -11.05
C VAL A 16 -4.24 8.85 -9.82
N MET A 17 -3.06 8.34 -9.44
CA MET A 17 -2.91 7.49 -8.26
C MET A 17 -3.26 8.22 -6.95
N ALA A 18 -2.94 9.52 -6.85
CA ALA A 18 -3.30 10.34 -5.71
C ALA A 18 -4.82 10.53 -5.60
N ARG A 19 -5.52 10.72 -6.73
CA ARG A 19 -6.99 10.82 -6.76
C ARG A 19 -7.67 9.52 -6.33
N ARG A 20 -7.14 8.36 -6.74
CA ARG A 20 -7.66 7.05 -6.30
C ARG A 20 -7.51 6.83 -4.81
N GLU A 21 -6.35 7.19 -4.26
CA GLU A 21 -6.12 7.08 -2.82
C GLU A 21 -7.00 8.06 -2.03
N ALA A 22 -7.16 9.30 -2.52
CA ALA A 22 -8.07 10.28 -1.93
C ALA A 22 -9.53 9.78 -1.94
N ALA A 23 -9.98 9.17 -3.03
CA ALA A 23 -11.32 8.58 -3.15
C ALA A 23 -11.50 7.31 -2.31
N SER A 24 -10.40 6.62 -1.96
CA SER A 24 -10.38 5.45 -1.07
C SER A 24 -10.37 5.85 0.41
N HIS A 25 -9.72 6.97 0.75
CA HIS A 25 -10.15 7.81 1.87
C HIS A 25 -11.58 8.30 1.52
N LEU A 26 -12.37 9.04 2.28
CA LEU A 26 -13.76 9.39 1.89
C LEU A 26 -14.78 8.25 1.64
N LEU A 27 -14.38 7.01 1.30
CA LEU A 27 -15.26 5.84 1.31
C LEU A 27 -15.93 5.77 2.68
N ARG A 28 -17.24 5.61 2.64
CA ARG A 28 -18.03 5.42 3.84
C ARG A 28 -18.16 3.92 4.08
N PRO A 29 -17.86 3.42 5.28
CA PRO A 29 -18.22 2.05 5.60
C PRO A 29 -19.74 1.91 5.40
N PRO A 30 -20.23 0.79 4.85
CA PRO A 30 -21.65 0.57 4.73
C PRO A 30 -22.29 0.72 6.12
N PRO A 31 -23.50 1.32 6.22
CA PRO A 31 -24.19 1.46 7.50
C PRO A 31 -24.51 0.07 8.05
N GLY A 32 -23.64 -0.43 8.93
CA GLY A 32 -23.79 -1.73 9.57
C GLY A 32 -24.33 -1.54 10.99
N GLY A 33 -25.56 -1.96 11.23
CA GLY A 33 -26.04 -2.25 12.58
C GLY A 33 -25.10 -3.26 13.26
N ARG A 34 -25.12 -3.30 14.60
CA ARG A 34 -24.24 -4.11 15.49
C ARG A 34 -23.65 -5.35 14.79
N MET A 35 -22.43 -5.23 14.29
CA MET A 35 -21.72 -6.35 13.68
C MET A 35 -21.13 -7.21 14.78
N ASN A 36 -21.68 -8.42 14.98
CA ASN A 36 -21.16 -9.38 15.95
C ASN A 36 -19.80 -9.97 15.53
N ARG A 37 -19.38 -9.81 14.26
CA ARG A 37 -18.04 -10.15 13.76
C ARG A 37 -17.60 -9.16 12.67
N PRO A 38 -16.35 -8.65 12.69
CA PRO A 38 -15.84 -7.80 11.63
C PRO A 38 -15.76 -8.59 10.32
N ARG A 39 -16.28 -8.02 9.22
CA ARG A 39 -16.16 -8.57 7.86
C ARG A 39 -15.66 -7.48 6.90
N PRO A 40 -14.78 -7.83 5.93
CA PRO A 40 -14.15 -9.13 5.74
C PRO A 40 -13.05 -9.38 6.79
N VAL A 41 -12.66 -10.65 6.97
CA VAL A 41 -11.45 -11.00 7.71
C VAL A 41 -10.26 -10.90 6.75
N LEU A 42 -9.21 -10.16 7.13
CA LEU A 42 -8.01 -10.03 6.31
C LEU A 42 -6.97 -11.07 6.74
N LEU A 43 -6.50 -11.87 5.78
CA LEU A 43 -5.32 -12.71 5.92
C LEU A 43 -4.14 -11.98 5.27
N VAL A 44 -3.17 -11.55 6.08
CA VAL A 44 -2.03 -10.78 5.59
C VAL A 44 -0.84 -11.72 5.36
N GLN A 45 -0.48 -11.92 4.09
CA GLN A 45 0.73 -12.62 3.70
C GLN A 45 1.91 -11.65 3.70
N VAL A 46 2.93 -11.94 4.51
CA VAL A 46 4.11 -11.08 4.66
C VAL A 46 5.20 -11.57 3.73
N ALA A 47 5.44 -10.82 2.66
CA ALA A 47 6.56 -11.03 1.76
C ALA A 47 7.85 -10.44 2.34
N ARG A 48 8.98 -11.10 2.06
CA ARG A 48 10.29 -10.58 2.44
C ARG A 48 10.64 -9.37 1.56
N CYS A 49 11.02 -8.26 2.19
CA CYS A 49 11.47 -7.08 1.46
C CYS A 49 12.80 -7.37 0.75
N PRO A 50 12.91 -7.18 -0.58
CA PRO A 50 14.15 -7.46 -1.30
C PRO A 50 15.28 -6.48 -0.97
N TRP A 51 14.97 -5.32 -0.36
CA TRP A 51 15.96 -4.27 -0.11
C TRP A 51 16.53 -4.29 1.32
N CYS A 52 15.69 -4.54 2.33
CA CYS A 52 16.15 -4.59 3.74
C CYS A 52 16.04 -5.97 4.39
N GLY A 53 15.49 -6.96 3.68
CA GLY A 53 15.33 -8.31 4.20
C GLY A 53 14.24 -8.50 5.26
N ALA A 54 13.50 -7.43 5.63
CA ALA A 54 12.40 -7.50 6.59
C ALA A 54 11.32 -8.50 6.16
N GLY A 55 10.87 -9.35 7.08
CA GLY A 55 9.91 -10.42 6.83
C GLY A 55 8.82 -10.50 7.89
N ALA A 56 8.19 -11.67 8.04
CA ALA A 56 7.09 -11.90 8.98
C ALA A 56 7.43 -11.51 10.43
N ASP A 57 8.67 -11.77 10.87
CA ASP A 57 9.11 -11.40 12.21
C ASP A 57 9.13 -9.89 12.42
N THR A 58 9.59 -9.11 11.44
CA THR A 58 9.56 -7.65 11.49
C THR A 58 8.13 -7.11 11.53
N ALA A 59 7.26 -7.67 10.69
CA ALA A 59 5.85 -7.24 10.60
C ALA A 59 5.10 -7.42 11.92
N ARG A 60 5.32 -8.53 12.64
CA ARG A 60 4.67 -8.80 13.94
C ARG A 60 4.89 -7.69 14.96
N HIS A 61 6.04 -7.03 14.93
CA HIS A 61 6.40 -5.97 15.88
C HIS A 61 5.93 -4.58 15.43
N GLY A 62 5.64 -4.38 14.14
CA GLY A 62 5.35 -3.06 13.54
C GLY A 62 3.87 -2.75 13.26
N GLN A 63 2.94 -3.65 13.63
CA GLN A 63 1.50 -3.48 13.34
C GLN A 63 0.81 -2.46 14.25
N VAL A 64 0.00 -1.58 13.64
CA VAL A 64 -0.95 -0.72 14.35
C VAL A 64 -2.28 -1.44 14.63
N VAL A 65 -2.90 -1.13 15.76
CA VAL A 65 -4.27 -1.56 16.09
C VAL A 65 -5.24 -0.93 15.08
N PRO A 66 -6.24 -1.65 14.51
CA PRO A 66 -6.73 -2.99 14.89
C PRO A 66 -6.08 -4.17 14.14
N LEU A 67 -5.13 -3.91 13.23
CA LEU A 67 -4.55 -4.95 12.37
C LEU A 67 -3.66 -5.95 13.11
N ARG A 68 -3.32 -5.69 14.37
CA ARG A 68 -2.74 -6.68 15.30
C ARG A 68 -3.53 -7.98 15.39
N MET A 69 -4.84 -7.94 15.11
CA MET A 69 -5.70 -9.12 15.15
C MET A 69 -5.79 -9.86 13.80
N ALA A 70 -5.24 -9.28 12.72
CA ALA A 70 -5.21 -9.95 11.44
C ALA A 70 -4.14 -11.06 11.48
N PRO A 71 -4.45 -12.31 11.08
CA PRO A 71 -3.45 -13.35 10.98
C PRO A 71 -2.34 -12.93 10.01
N LEU A 72 -1.10 -12.91 10.51
CA LEU A 72 0.10 -12.76 9.70
C LEU A 72 0.66 -14.13 9.35
N VAL A 73 0.77 -14.41 8.06
CA VAL A 73 1.41 -15.63 7.56
C VAL A 73 2.62 -15.27 6.72
N ASP A 74 3.68 -16.05 6.82
CA ASP A 74 4.86 -15.88 5.98
C ASP A 74 4.49 -16.23 4.53
N ALA A 75 4.78 -15.34 3.58
CA ALA A 75 4.51 -15.60 2.16
C ALA A 75 5.33 -16.78 1.60
N ALA A 76 6.44 -17.17 2.25
CA ALA A 76 7.18 -18.38 1.92
C ALA A 76 6.42 -19.67 2.26
N ARG A 77 5.35 -19.57 3.07
CA ARG A 77 4.44 -20.67 3.43
C ARG A 77 3.00 -20.20 3.19
N PRO A 78 2.59 -20.04 1.92
CA PRO A 78 1.30 -19.45 1.61
C PRO A 78 0.17 -20.32 2.17
N VAL A 79 -0.73 -19.66 2.88
CA VAL A 79 -2.00 -20.25 3.35
C VAL A 79 -3.10 -19.76 2.42
N GLU A 80 -3.93 -20.68 1.94
CA GLU A 80 -5.12 -20.32 1.17
C GLU A 80 -6.17 -19.68 2.09
N PRO A 81 -6.77 -18.55 1.70
CA PRO A 81 -7.79 -17.90 2.51
C PRO A 81 -9.01 -18.80 2.67
N GLU A 82 -9.52 -18.89 3.90
CA GLU A 82 -10.79 -19.56 4.17
C GLU A 82 -11.97 -18.78 3.58
N GLU A 83 -13.16 -19.40 3.55
CA GLU A 83 -14.37 -18.73 3.09
C GLU A 83 -14.64 -17.44 3.90
N GLY A 84 -14.82 -16.32 3.18
CA GLY A 84 -15.03 -15.01 3.80
C GLY A 84 -13.75 -14.29 4.23
N GLN A 85 -12.57 -14.89 4.02
CA GLN A 85 -11.28 -14.21 4.17
C GLN A 85 -10.82 -13.56 2.86
N VAL A 86 -10.09 -12.46 2.99
CA VAL A 86 -9.44 -11.78 1.87
C VAL A 86 -7.94 -11.82 2.06
N ARG A 87 -7.23 -12.31 1.04
CA ARG A 87 -5.77 -12.37 1.03
C ARG A 87 -5.20 -11.02 0.63
N LEU A 88 -4.30 -10.49 1.46
CA LEU A 88 -3.51 -9.28 1.18
C LEU A 88 -2.03 -9.57 1.37
N THR A 89 -1.22 -9.31 0.35
CA THR A 89 0.24 -9.40 0.45
C THR A 89 0.86 -8.04 0.75
N ALA A 90 1.74 -7.97 1.76
CA ALA A 90 2.49 -6.77 2.15
C ALA A 90 3.96 -7.13 2.43
N LEU A 91 4.89 -6.18 2.31
CA LEU A 91 6.28 -6.36 2.70
C LEU A 91 6.43 -6.31 4.24
N GLY A 92 7.40 -7.04 4.79
CA GLY A 92 7.66 -7.06 6.23
C GLY A 92 8.08 -5.72 6.85
N CYS A 93 8.53 -4.77 6.02
CA CYS A 93 8.85 -3.40 6.43
C CYS A 93 7.66 -2.42 6.30
N GLU A 94 6.47 -2.90 5.96
CA GLU A 94 5.25 -2.06 5.90
C GLU A 94 4.44 -2.13 7.20
N SER A 95 3.89 -0.98 7.58
CA SER A 95 2.82 -0.85 8.55
C SER A 95 1.56 -0.39 7.82
N LEU A 96 0.58 -1.28 7.77
CA LEU A 96 -0.73 -1.05 7.18
C LEU A 96 -1.58 -0.21 8.13
N THR A 97 -2.42 0.69 7.62
CA THR A 97 -3.38 1.43 8.43
C THR A 97 -4.81 0.97 8.13
N ALA A 98 -5.75 1.19 9.04
CA ALA A 98 -7.16 0.92 8.75
C ALA A 98 -7.63 1.65 7.47
N ARG A 99 -7.10 2.85 7.25
CA ARG A 99 -7.44 3.68 6.09
C ARG A 99 -6.85 3.15 4.78
N SER A 100 -5.64 2.59 4.81
CA SER A 100 -5.02 1.97 3.63
C SER A 100 -5.73 0.70 3.17
N LEU A 101 -6.65 0.16 3.97
CA LEU A 101 -7.38 -1.08 3.68
C LEU A 101 -8.84 -0.84 3.30
N LEU A 102 -9.30 0.40 3.34
CA LEU A 102 -10.71 0.71 3.22
C LEU A 102 -11.28 0.34 1.84
N SER A 103 -10.52 0.54 0.77
CA SER A 103 -10.91 0.12 -0.58
C SER A 103 -11.03 -1.40 -0.72
N VAL A 104 -10.14 -2.15 -0.06
CA VAL A 104 -10.20 -3.63 -0.01
C VAL A 104 -11.46 -4.08 0.74
N VAL A 105 -11.71 -3.51 1.92
CA VAL A 105 -12.91 -3.81 2.72
C VAL A 105 -14.17 -3.50 1.93
N HIS A 106 -14.26 -2.30 1.34
CA HIS A 106 -15.40 -1.88 0.56
C HIS A 106 -15.68 -2.85 -0.60
N ALA A 107 -14.65 -3.17 -1.40
CA ALA A 107 -14.76 -4.09 -2.52
C ALA A 107 -15.15 -5.51 -2.09
N ALA A 108 -14.58 -6.01 -0.99
CA ALA A 108 -14.88 -7.35 -0.47
C ALA A 108 -16.28 -7.49 0.13
N THR A 109 -16.88 -6.39 0.60
CA THR A 109 -18.25 -6.37 1.14
C THR A 109 -19.33 -6.06 0.11
N GLY A 110 -18.95 -5.68 -1.11
CA GLY A 110 -19.89 -5.34 -2.18
C GLY A 110 -20.59 -6.56 -2.81
N PRO A 111 -21.60 -6.33 -3.68
CA PRO A 111 -22.21 -7.39 -4.48
C PRO A 111 -21.16 -8.13 -5.32
N GLY A 112 -21.07 -9.45 -5.16
CA GLY A 112 -19.99 -10.26 -5.77
C GLY A 112 -18.74 -10.44 -4.91
N GLY A 113 -18.81 -10.13 -3.60
CA GLY A 113 -17.72 -10.29 -2.65
C GLY A 113 -17.19 -11.72 -2.46
N PRO A 114 -16.32 -11.91 -1.47
CA PRO A 114 -14.87 -12.04 -1.53
C PRO A 114 -14.32 -13.27 -2.28
N ALA A 115 -15.06 -13.88 -3.21
CA ALA A 115 -14.60 -15.09 -3.90
C ALA A 115 -13.21 -14.90 -4.53
N ARG A 116 -12.18 -15.39 -3.82
CA ARG A 116 -10.78 -15.61 -4.23
C ARG A 116 -9.98 -14.39 -4.71
N THR A 117 -10.45 -13.17 -4.49
CA THR A 117 -9.68 -11.99 -4.91
C THR A 117 -8.46 -11.79 -4.00
N ALA A 118 -7.27 -11.83 -4.60
CA ALA A 118 -6.02 -11.52 -3.92
C ALA A 118 -5.65 -10.05 -4.12
N TYR A 119 -5.19 -9.42 -3.04
CA TYR A 119 -4.71 -8.04 -3.04
C TYR A 119 -3.23 -8.00 -2.70
N ARG A 120 -2.56 -6.91 -3.09
CA ARG A 120 -1.20 -6.60 -2.66
C ARG A 120 -1.03 -5.10 -2.42
N THR A 121 -0.13 -4.71 -1.53
CA THR A 121 0.22 -3.30 -1.33
C THR A 121 0.94 -2.72 -2.55
N ARG A 122 0.95 -1.38 -2.64
CA ARG A 122 1.72 -0.67 -3.65
C ARG A 122 3.21 -1.01 -3.56
N ALA A 123 3.75 -1.23 -2.36
CA ALA A 123 5.17 -1.58 -2.18
C ALA A 123 5.52 -2.98 -2.68
N VAL A 124 4.64 -3.97 -2.49
CA VAL A 124 4.82 -5.30 -3.09
C VAL A 124 4.79 -5.20 -4.61
N ALA A 125 3.77 -4.55 -5.17
CA ALA A 125 3.65 -4.37 -6.62
C ALA A 125 4.86 -3.63 -7.21
N TRP A 126 5.34 -2.60 -6.52
CA TRP A 126 6.53 -1.85 -6.92
C TRP A 126 7.80 -2.71 -6.84
N ALA A 127 7.98 -3.49 -5.78
CA ALA A 127 9.11 -4.40 -5.63
C ALA A 127 9.16 -5.47 -6.73
N GLU A 128 8.00 -6.00 -7.13
CA GLU A 128 7.91 -6.95 -8.25
C GLU A 128 8.23 -6.30 -9.60
N LEU A 129 7.80 -5.06 -9.83
CA LEU A 129 8.01 -4.34 -11.08
C LEU A 129 9.45 -3.82 -11.23
N ALA A 130 10.01 -3.25 -10.16
CA ALA A 130 11.36 -2.67 -10.14
C ALA A 130 12.44 -3.73 -9.89
N GLY A 131 12.08 -4.88 -9.31
CA GLY A 131 13.01 -5.93 -8.95
C GLY A 131 13.96 -5.56 -7.78
N PRO A 132 14.98 -6.40 -7.54
CA PRO A 132 15.88 -6.25 -6.39
C PRO A 132 16.79 -5.02 -6.47
N ALA A 133 17.01 -4.46 -7.67
CA ALA A 133 17.81 -3.25 -7.87
C ALA A 133 17.21 -2.00 -7.16
N GLY A 134 15.89 -1.99 -6.93
CA GLY A 134 15.23 -0.95 -6.13
C GLY A 134 15.14 0.41 -6.81
N VAL A 135 14.85 1.44 -6.00
CA VAL A 135 14.61 2.83 -6.46
C VAL A 135 15.86 3.70 -6.62
N PRO A 136 16.95 3.53 -5.84
CA PRO A 136 18.09 4.47 -5.90
C PRO A 136 18.73 4.63 -7.27
N ASP A 137 18.69 3.58 -8.10
CA ASP A 137 19.38 3.51 -9.39
C ASP A 137 18.46 3.60 -10.61
N LEU A 138 17.16 3.90 -10.43
CA LEU A 138 16.23 4.00 -11.56
C LEU A 138 16.40 5.33 -12.29
N ASP A 139 16.62 5.27 -13.61
CA ASP A 139 16.53 6.46 -14.43
C ASP A 139 15.07 6.98 -14.50
N PRO A 140 14.85 8.29 -14.74
CA PRO A 140 13.51 8.88 -14.71
C PRO A 140 12.52 8.31 -15.73
N ARG A 141 12.99 7.79 -16.88
CA ARG A 141 12.11 7.23 -17.92
C ARG A 141 11.64 5.83 -17.51
N THR A 142 12.54 5.02 -16.98
CA THR A 142 12.19 3.71 -16.42
C THR A 142 11.24 3.88 -15.23
N ALA A 143 11.52 4.85 -14.34
CA ALA A 143 10.61 5.17 -13.23
C ALA A 143 9.20 5.57 -13.72
N ALA A 144 9.11 6.36 -14.81
CA ALA A 144 7.84 6.75 -15.41
C ALA A 144 7.06 5.56 -15.97
N ASP A 145 7.72 4.62 -16.66
CA ASP A 145 7.06 3.41 -17.17
C ASP A 145 6.58 2.49 -16.04
N LEU A 146 7.41 2.29 -15.02
CA LEU A 146 7.04 1.49 -13.85
C LEU A 146 5.85 2.11 -13.10
N LEU A 147 5.81 3.44 -12.96
CA LEU A 147 4.67 4.17 -12.39
C LEU A 147 3.40 3.93 -13.19
N ARG A 148 3.47 4.01 -14.52
CA ARG A 148 2.32 3.77 -15.40
C ARG A 148 1.80 2.35 -15.25
N ARG A 149 2.69 1.35 -15.30
CA ARG A 149 2.34 -0.07 -15.11
C ARG A 149 1.73 -0.30 -13.72
N LEU A 150 2.26 0.32 -12.68
CA LEU A 150 1.71 0.26 -11.34
C LEU A 150 0.31 0.89 -11.26
N ALA A 151 0.12 2.07 -11.83
CA ALA A 151 -1.17 2.74 -11.91
C ALA A 151 -2.22 1.90 -12.67
N ASP A 152 -1.81 1.13 -13.68
CA ASP A 152 -2.69 0.20 -14.39
C ASP A 152 -3.22 -0.91 -13.46
N THR A 153 -2.39 -1.41 -12.54
CA THR A 153 -2.80 -2.43 -11.55
C THR A 153 -3.75 -1.92 -10.46
N GLU A 154 -3.93 -0.61 -10.34
CA GLU A 154 -4.88 0.03 -9.41
C GLU A 154 -6.23 0.35 -10.06
N ARG A 155 -6.39 0.19 -11.38
CA ARG A 155 -7.59 0.61 -12.13
C ARG A 155 -8.89 -0.04 -11.68
N TRP A 156 -8.81 -1.19 -11.02
CA TRP A 156 -9.99 -1.85 -10.43
C TRP A 156 -10.71 -0.94 -9.43
N ALA A 157 -9.99 -0.03 -8.77
CA ALA A 157 -10.57 0.93 -7.83
C ALA A 157 -11.44 2.00 -8.53
N ASP A 158 -11.26 2.19 -9.84
CA ASP A 158 -12.11 3.05 -10.68
C ASP A 158 -13.35 2.28 -11.21
N GLY A 159 -13.55 1.03 -10.78
CA GLY A 159 -14.60 0.14 -11.30
C GLY A 159 -14.23 -0.57 -12.61
N ALA A 160 -12.96 -0.51 -13.04
CA ALA A 160 -12.53 -1.24 -14.22
C ALA A 160 -12.66 -2.76 -14.02
N PRO A 161 -13.18 -3.50 -15.02
CA PRO A 161 -13.25 -4.96 -14.93
C PRO A 161 -11.84 -5.55 -14.83
N MET A 162 -11.68 -6.52 -13.93
CA MET A 162 -10.46 -7.29 -13.76
C MET A 162 -10.74 -8.77 -14.03
N PRO A 163 -9.77 -9.53 -14.57
CA PRO A 163 -9.87 -10.98 -14.59
C PRO A 163 -10.14 -11.53 -13.17
N PRO A 164 -10.94 -12.60 -13.03
CA PRO A 164 -11.29 -13.17 -11.71
C PRO A 164 -10.07 -13.49 -10.84
N ASP A 165 -9.00 -13.99 -11.45
CA ASP A 165 -7.77 -14.42 -10.77
C ASP A 165 -6.69 -13.34 -10.69
N ALA A 166 -6.96 -12.13 -11.17
CA ALA A 166 -5.97 -11.06 -11.17
C ALA A 166 -5.70 -10.54 -9.75
N VAL A 167 -4.42 -10.44 -9.39
CA VAL A 167 -3.99 -9.79 -8.15
C VAL A 167 -4.17 -8.28 -8.27
N ARG A 168 -4.87 -7.68 -7.30
CA ARG A 168 -5.22 -6.26 -7.30
C ARG A 168 -4.27 -5.46 -6.43
N THR A 169 -3.70 -4.38 -6.96
CA THR A 169 -2.86 -3.48 -6.17
C THR A 169 -3.74 -2.49 -5.41
N VAL A 170 -3.58 -2.42 -4.09
CA VAL A 170 -4.34 -1.50 -3.25
C VAL A 170 -3.88 -0.06 -3.52
N PRO A 171 -4.78 0.87 -3.89
CA PRO A 171 -4.44 2.27 -4.18
C PRO A 171 -4.25 3.05 -2.88
N ALA A 172 -3.32 2.62 -2.03
CA ALA A 172 -3.06 3.24 -0.76
C ALA A 172 -1.58 3.21 -0.39
N SER A 173 -1.12 4.31 0.18
CA SER A 173 0.19 4.45 0.77
C SER A 173 0.22 3.72 2.11
N THR A 174 1.34 3.09 2.40
CA THR A 174 1.60 2.42 3.68
C THR A 174 2.59 3.25 4.48
N ARG A 175 2.87 2.84 5.72
CA ARG A 175 3.87 3.46 6.58
C ARG A 175 5.08 2.54 6.70
N PRO A 176 6.27 3.04 7.02
CA PRO A 176 7.35 2.16 7.41
C PRO A 176 7.02 1.52 8.76
N ALA A 177 7.20 0.20 8.87
CA ALA A 177 7.17 -0.50 10.14
C ALA A 177 8.28 0.05 11.04
N THR A 178 7.94 0.38 12.28
CA THR A 178 8.92 0.78 13.28
C THR A 178 8.79 -0.10 14.50
N ASN A 179 9.92 -0.44 15.11
CA ASN A 179 9.98 -0.97 16.45
C ASN A 179 10.39 0.20 17.35
N PRO A 180 9.46 0.85 18.07
CA PRO A 180 9.81 2.02 18.88
C PRO A 180 10.73 1.57 20.02
N ALA A 181 12.03 1.87 19.91
CA ALA A 181 12.95 1.82 21.05
C ALA A 181 12.58 2.93 22.04
N THR A 182 12.76 2.69 23.34
CA THR A 182 12.28 3.53 24.46
C THR A 182 13.19 4.74 24.79
N SER A 183 13.58 5.57 23.81
CA SER A 183 14.43 6.76 24.03
C SER A 183 13.90 8.03 23.33
N ALA A 184 14.56 9.18 23.45
CA ALA A 184 14.19 10.40 22.71
C ALA A 184 14.21 10.20 21.17
N ASP A 185 14.99 9.23 20.68
CA ASP A 185 14.98 8.78 19.29
C ASP A 185 13.62 8.15 18.90
N ALA A 186 12.83 7.70 19.88
CA ALA A 186 11.49 7.17 19.67
C ALA A 186 10.56 8.20 19.06
N VAL A 187 10.62 9.46 19.47
CA VAL A 187 9.69 10.50 18.99
C VAL A 187 9.94 10.77 17.51
N GLU A 188 11.21 10.89 17.12
CA GLU A 188 11.57 11.08 15.72
C GLU A 188 11.31 9.81 14.90
N ALA A 189 11.59 8.62 15.46
CA ALA A 189 11.23 7.35 14.83
C ALA A 189 9.70 7.23 14.63
N LEU A 190 8.89 7.63 15.60
CA LEU A 190 7.42 7.65 15.51
C LEU A 190 6.93 8.69 14.50
N ARG A 191 7.55 9.87 14.43
CA ARG A 191 7.23 10.88 13.40
C ARG A 191 7.53 10.35 12.01
N ARG A 192 8.65 9.65 11.82
CA ARG A 192 8.98 8.98 10.55
C ARG A 192 7.99 7.85 10.26
N ALA A 193 7.65 7.03 11.26
CA ALA A 193 6.65 5.98 11.16
C ALA A 193 5.26 6.52 10.79
N ALA A 194 4.91 7.72 11.24
CA ALA A 194 3.61 8.33 10.95
C ALA A 194 3.51 8.82 9.50
N ARG A 195 4.63 9.03 8.80
CA ARG A 195 4.63 9.48 7.40
C ARG A 195 4.21 8.34 6.51
N THR A 196 3.25 8.61 5.63
CA THR A 196 2.89 7.70 4.55
C THR A 196 3.94 7.74 3.45
N HIS A 197 4.19 6.57 2.88
CA HIS A 197 5.15 6.33 1.83
C HIS A 197 4.41 5.82 0.61
N PHE A 198 4.57 6.55 -0.50
CA PHE A 198 3.86 6.31 -1.74
C PHE A 198 4.15 4.91 -2.30
N LEU A 199 5.37 4.69 -2.81
CA LEU A 199 5.74 3.46 -3.53
C LEU A 199 6.43 2.42 -2.65
N THR A 200 7.18 2.84 -1.64
CA THR A 200 8.04 1.93 -0.87
C THR A 200 8.35 2.53 0.51
N PRO A 201 8.45 1.70 1.56
CA PRO A 201 8.98 2.12 2.86
C PRO A 201 10.41 2.70 2.78
N HIS A 202 11.15 2.41 1.70
CA HIS A 202 12.54 2.84 1.48
C HIS A 202 12.58 4.12 0.64
N LEU A 203 12.76 5.27 1.28
CA LEU A 203 12.89 6.57 0.60
C LEU A 203 14.36 6.95 0.34
N ASP A 204 15.24 5.96 0.28
CA ASP A 204 16.64 6.16 0.01
C ASP A 204 16.82 6.69 -1.42
N GLY A 205 17.59 7.77 -1.56
CA GLY A 205 17.85 8.42 -2.84
C GLY A 205 16.88 9.55 -3.22
N GLY A 206 17.36 10.44 -4.11
CA GLY A 206 16.64 11.66 -4.51
C GLY A 206 15.33 11.38 -5.25
N LEU A 207 15.30 10.32 -6.07
CA LEU A 207 14.12 9.94 -6.84
C LEU A 207 12.97 9.45 -5.95
N ALA A 208 13.22 8.50 -5.05
CA ALA A 208 12.22 7.95 -4.14
C ALA A 208 11.61 9.04 -3.24
N SER A 209 12.48 9.84 -2.61
CA SER A 209 12.08 10.96 -1.76
C SER A 209 11.30 12.03 -2.55
N GLY A 210 11.78 12.40 -3.73
CA GLY A 210 11.14 13.38 -4.61
C GLY A 210 9.78 12.93 -5.13
N LEU A 211 9.63 11.65 -5.50
CA LEU A 211 8.35 11.05 -5.88
C LEU A 211 7.37 11.06 -4.70
N ASN A 212 7.82 10.66 -3.52
CA ASN A 212 6.98 10.65 -2.33
C ASN A 212 6.49 12.06 -1.95
N ALA A 213 7.37 13.06 -2.01
CA ALA A 213 7.00 14.45 -1.73
C ALA A 213 5.97 14.99 -2.73
N ARG A 214 6.19 14.74 -4.03
CA ARG A 214 5.26 15.13 -5.10
C ARG A 214 3.91 14.43 -4.94
N TYR A 215 3.92 13.13 -4.70
CA TYR A 215 2.71 12.34 -4.48
C TYR A 215 1.89 12.87 -3.31
N ARG A 216 2.52 13.10 -2.15
CA ARG A 216 1.84 13.64 -0.96
C ARG A 216 1.17 14.98 -1.23
N LYS A 217 1.85 15.89 -1.93
CA LYS A 217 1.27 17.18 -2.34
C LYS A 217 0.02 17.00 -3.22
N GLN A 218 0.02 16.03 -4.14
CA GLN A 218 -1.16 15.76 -4.97
C GLN A 218 -2.26 15.05 -4.18
N LEU A 219 -1.92 14.16 -3.26
CA LEU A 219 -2.89 13.49 -2.39
C LEU A 219 -3.62 14.51 -1.51
N ASP A 220 -2.88 15.42 -0.86
CA ASP A 220 -3.47 16.47 -0.01
C ASP A 220 -4.45 17.34 -0.83
N ARG A 221 -4.04 17.75 -2.04
CA ARG A 221 -4.91 18.50 -2.96
C ARG A 221 -6.15 17.71 -3.39
N ALA A 222 -5.99 16.43 -3.71
CA ALA A 222 -7.09 15.58 -4.14
C ALA A 222 -8.09 15.33 -3.02
N VAL A 223 -7.61 15.15 -1.78
CA VAL A 223 -8.47 15.03 -0.59
C VAL A 223 -9.24 16.33 -0.38
N LEU A 224 -8.57 17.49 -0.38
CA LEU A 224 -9.22 18.79 -0.20
C LEU A 224 -10.24 19.11 -1.29
N ALA A 225 -9.98 18.72 -2.54
CA ALA A 225 -10.90 18.95 -3.66
C ALA A 225 -12.15 18.03 -3.62
N ALA A 226 -12.15 17.00 -2.79
CA ALA A 226 -13.22 16.02 -2.68
C ALA A 226 -14.03 16.13 -1.36
N LEU A 227 -13.70 17.12 -0.51
CA LEU A 227 -14.48 17.53 0.67
C LEU A 227 -15.48 18.62 0.28
#